data_AF-A0A3M1IQT3-F1
#
_entry.id   AF-A0A3M1IQT3-F1
#
_cell.length_a   1.000
_cell.length_b   1.000
_cell.length_c   1.000
_cell.angle_alpha   90.00
_cell.angle_beta   90.00
_cell.angle_gamma   90.00
#
_symmetry.space_group_name_H-M   'P 1'
#
loop_
_entity.id
_entity.type
_entity.pdbx_description
1 polymer ?
#
loop_
_entity_poly.entity_id
_entity_poly.type
_entity_poly.pdbx_seq_one_letter_code
_entity_poly.pdbx_strand_id
1 'polypeptide(L)'
;LYQSYIIVGEGHEVGTVEELRGDIHAFSDPYSNSGYLVTTALLAAKGERPAEFFGRTFFTYGHRNVVRAVAAGLAGSGSVDGYVWEVLRETEPDLTARTRILHKSEWLGFPPVAGPAKPRSAQLEEAITQALLRMDKDPEGRAVLSMLRLDRFEQHGPSVFDAIAQKVALVKALG
;
A
#
# COMPACT_ATOMS: atom_id res chain seq x y z
N LEU A 1 -9.81 -5.01 -4.49
CA LEU A 1 -9.53 -4.37 -3.18
C LEU A 1 -8.15 -4.80 -2.70
N TYR A 2 -7.58 -4.11 -1.73
CA TYR A 2 -6.28 -4.47 -1.14
C TYR A 2 -6.21 -4.09 0.34
N GLN A 3 -5.13 -4.49 1.01
CA GLN A 3 -4.85 -4.13 2.39
C GLN A 3 -3.46 -3.49 2.48
N SER A 4 -3.29 -2.57 3.44
CA SER A 4 -1.98 -2.14 3.93
C SER A 4 -1.47 -3.14 4.95
N TYR A 5 -0.20 -3.51 4.87
CA TYR A 5 0.47 -4.33 5.87
C TYR A 5 1.50 -3.49 6.63
N ILE A 6 1.50 -3.64 7.95
CA ILE A 6 2.67 -3.32 8.77
C ILE A 6 3.47 -4.61 8.90
N ILE A 7 4.69 -4.59 8.41
CA ILE A 7 5.64 -5.71 8.50
C ILE A 7 6.73 -5.40 9.50
N VAL A 8 7.30 -6.45 10.08
CA VAL A 8 8.47 -6.40 10.96
C VAL A 8 9.48 -7.44 10.53
N GLY A 9 10.73 -7.30 10.97
CA GLY A 9 11.75 -8.33 10.74
C GLY A 9 11.35 -9.65 11.41
N GLU A 10 11.73 -10.78 10.81
CA GLU A 10 11.37 -12.11 11.33
C GLU A 10 11.81 -12.33 12.78
N GLY A 11 13.02 -11.87 13.14
CA GLY A 11 13.55 -11.94 14.51
C GLY A 11 13.12 -10.80 15.44
N HIS A 12 12.25 -9.88 15.00
CA HIS A 12 11.77 -8.78 15.84
C HIS A 12 10.57 -9.26 16.65
N GLU A 13 10.74 -9.52 17.95
CA GLU A 13 9.71 -10.10 18.83
C GLU A 13 8.69 -9.05 19.33
N VAL A 14 7.77 -8.63 18.45
CA VAL A 14 6.64 -7.73 18.77
C VAL A 14 5.30 -8.33 18.35
N GLY A 15 4.32 -8.34 19.24
CA GLY A 15 2.98 -8.89 18.99
C GLY A 15 1.97 -7.86 18.47
N THR A 16 2.19 -6.58 18.75
CA THR A 16 1.21 -5.53 18.43
C THR A 16 1.85 -4.27 17.87
N VAL A 17 1.04 -3.41 17.25
CA VAL A 17 1.53 -2.13 16.70
C VAL A 17 2.02 -1.20 17.82
N GLU A 18 1.45 -1.26 19.02
CA GLU A 18 1.82 -0.41 20.15
C GLU A 18 3.25 -0.69 20.64
N GLU A 19 3.70 -1.94 20.52
CA GLU A 19 5.05 -2.36 20.87
C GLU A 19 6.12 -1.82 19.88
N LEU A 20 5.71 -1.25 18.74
CA LEU A 20 6.62 -0.54 17.82
C LEU A 20 6.98 0.87 18.29
N ARG A 21 6.51 1.31 19.46
CA ARG A 21 6.84 2.65 19.97
C ARG A 21 8.35 2.80 20.14
N GLY A 22 8.89 3.90 19.61
CA GLY A 22 10.33 4.17 19.63
C GLY A 22 11.13 3.42 18.55
N ASP A 23 10.51 2.55 17.77
CA ASP A 23 11.18 1.81 16.69
C ASP A 23 11.57 2.73 15.51
N ILE A 24 12.44 2.23 14.63
CA ILE A 24 12.71 2.83 13.32
C ILE A 24 11.72 2.26 12.32
N HIS A 25 10.87 3.11 11.75
CA HIS A 25 9.83 2.71 10.80
C HIS A 25 10.10 3.20 9.37
N ALA A 26 10.05 2.27 8.41
CA ALA A 26 10.17 2.57 6.98
C ALA A 26 8.80 2.76 6.33
N PHE A 27 8.54 3.96 5.81
CA PHE A 27 7.40 4.26 4.93
C PHE A 27 7.80 4.12 3.46
N SER A 28 6.81 3.87 2.59
CA SER A 28 7.08 3.81 1.15
C SER A 28 7.18 5.20 0.54
N ASP A 29 6.10 5.99 0.57
CA ASP A 29 5.99 7.30 -0.06
C ASP A 29 4.97 8.13 0.75
N PRO A 30 5.21 9.44 0.97
CA PRO A 30 4.31 10.31 1.75
C PRO A 30 2.89 10.44 1.15
N TYR A 31 2.71 10.16 -0.13
CA TYR A 31 1.41 10.17 -0.81
C TYR A 31 0.81 8.77 -0.96
N SER A 32 1.49 7.73 -0.47
CA SER A 32 0.96 6.36 -0.51
C SER A 32 -0.16 6.18 0.52
N ASN A 33 -1.28 5.59 0.08
CA ASN A 33 -2.30 5.13 1.03
C ASN A 33 -1.74 4.00 1.92
N SER A 34 -1.33 2.89 1.30
CA SER A 34 -0.93 1.67 2.01
C SER A 34 0.40 1.76 2.72
N GLY A 35 1.35 2.54 2.18
CA GLY A 35 2.67 2.64 2.76
C GLY A 35 2.94 3.95 3.50
N TYR A 36 1.88 4.71 3.85
CA TYR A 36 1.95 5.85 4.76
C TYR A 36 0.61 6.13 5.44
N LEU A 37 -0.44 6.53 4.68
CA LEU A 37 -1.68 7.04 5.25
C LEU A 37 -2.37 6.07 6.22
N VAL A 38 -2.44 4.77 5.90
CA VAL A 38 -3.14 3.80 6.75
C VAL A 38 -2.50 3.69 8.13
N THR A 39 -1.19 3.54 8.20
CA THR A 39 -0.44 3.48 9.47
C THR A 39 -0.55 4.80 10.22
N THR A 40 -0.45 5.94 9.53
CA THR A 40 -0.63 7.26 10.15
C THR A 40 -2.04 7.42 10.72
N ALA A 41 -3.08 6.97 10.01
CA ALA A 41 -4.46 7.01 10.49
C ALA A 41 -4.70 6.05 11.67
N LEU A 42 -4.05 4.88 11.68
CA LEU A 42 -4.09 3.93 12.79
C LEU A 42 -3.54 4.55 14.08
N LEU A 43 -2.42 5.28 13.98
CA LEU A 43 -1.85 6.04 15.09
C LEU A 43 -2.73 7.23 15.47
N ALA A 44 -3.26 7.94 14.47
CA ALA A 44 -4.09 9.12 14.70
C ALA A 44 -5.39 8.80 15.44
N ALA A 45 -5.97 7.62 15.23
CA ALA A 45 -7.12 7.13 15.98
C ALA A 45 -6.84 6.99 17.50
N LYS A 46 -5.57 6.98 17.89
CA LYS A 46 -5.09 6.93 19.28
C LYS A 46 -4.54 8.27 19.77
N GLY A 47 -4.68 9.33 18.97
CA GLY A 47 -4.13 10.65 19.28
C GLY A 47 -2.61 10.76 19.09
N GLU A 48 -1.99 9.86 18.33
CA GLU A 48 -0.54 9.80 18.13
C GLU A 48 -0.15 10.15 16.69
N ARG A 49 1.00 10.82 16.51
CA ARG A 49 1.60 11.08 15.20
C ARG A 49 2.81 10.19 14.97
N PRO A 50 3.13 9.79 13.72
CA PRO A 50 4.31 8.96 13.44
C PRO A 50 5.62 9.52 14.01
N ALA A 51 5.79 10.84 14.01
CA ALA A 51 6.98 11.52 14.52
C ALA A 51 7.12 11.48 16.06
N GLU A 52 6.03 11.20 16.78
CA GLU A 52 6.00 11.08 18.25
C GLU A 52 5.98 9.61 18.68
N PHE A 53 5.35 8.76 17.87
CA PHE A 53 5.22 7.34 18.13
C PHE A 53 6.51 6.57 17.83
N PHE A 54 7.12 6.80 16.66
CA PHE A 54 8.36 6.13 16.26
C PHE A 54 9.57 6.96 16.68
N GLY A 55 10.68 6.30 17.02
CA GLY A 55 11.93 6.98 17.34
C GLY A 55 12.56 7.63 16.10
N ARG A 56 12.35 7.01 14.93
CA ARG A 56 12.73 7.57 13.63
C ARG A 56 11.83 7.02 12.53
N THR A 57 11.56 7.83 11.51
CA THR A 57 10.90 7.39 10.29
C THR A 57 11.70 7.82 9.06
N PHE A 58 11.53 7.11 7.95
CA PHE A 58 12.07 7.52 6.65
C PHE A 58 11.25 6.95 5.50
N PHE A 59 11.40 7.55 4.31
CA PHE A 59 10.74 7.11 3.09
C PHE A 59 11.71 6.35 2.18
N THR A 60 11.27 5.21 1.66
CA THR A 60 12.07 4.35 0.77
C THR A 60 11.76 4.53 -0.71
N TYR A 61 10.74 5.33 -1.02
CA TYR A 61 10.17 5.58 -2.36
C TYR A 61 9.87 4.29 -3.14
N GLY A 62 9.32 3.29 -2.44
CA GLY A 62 8.84 2.05 -3.06
C GLY A 62 8.59 0.92 -2.06
N HIS A 63 7.48 0.20 -2.24
CA HIS A 63 7.08 -0.88 -1.34
C HIS A 63 8.12 -2.01 -1.24
N ARG A 64 8.72 -2.43 -2.37
CA ARG A 64 9.82 -3.40 -2.37
C ARG A 64 11.03 -2.92 -1.54
N ASN A 65 11.30 -1.61 -1.54
CA ASN A 65 12.39 -1.04 -0.76
C ASN A 65 12.08 -1.02 0.74
N VAL A 66 10.82 -0.86 1.15
CA VAL A 66 10.40 -1.04 2.55
C VAL A 66 10.68 -2.48 2.98
N VAL A 67 10.27 -3.48 2.19
CA VAL A 67 10.54 -4.90 2.50
C VAL A 67 12.04 -5.15 2.63
N ARG A 68 12.87 -4.59 1.74
CA ARG A 68 14.34 -4.67 1.85
C ARG A 68 14.89 -4.01 3.10
N ALA A 69 14.40 -2.83 3.47
CA ALA A 69 14.85 -2.11 4.65
C ALA A 69 14.57 -2.91 5.93
N VAL A 70 13.37 -3.50 6.03
CA VAL A 70 12.97 -4.35 7.16
C VAL A 70 13.75 -5.67 7.17
N ALA A 71 13.83 -6.37 6.03
CA ALA A 71 14.57 -7.62 5.90
C ALA A 71 16.07 -7.50 6.18
N ALA A 72 16.65 -6.30 5.97
CA ALA A 72 18.06 -6.00 6.25
C ALA A 72 18.28 -5.44 7.67
N GLY A 73 17.22 -5.25 8.46
CA GLY A 73 17.31 -4.66 9.80
C GLY A 73 17.64 -3.16 9.84
N LEU A 74 17.50 -2.44 8.72
CA LEU A 74 17.65 -0.98 8.67
C LEU A 74 16.47 -0.26 9.33
N ALA A 75 15.31 -0.92 9.37
CA ALA A 75 14.11 -0.52 10.09
C ALA A 75 13.58 -1.74 10.84
N GLY A 76 13.10 -1.57 12.08
CA GLY A 76 12.47 -2.66 12.81
C GLY A 76 11.08 -3.00 12.27
N SER A 77 10.42 -2.01 11.66
CA SER A 77 9.10 -2.12 11.06
C SER A 77 8.95 -1.30 9.78
N GLY A 78 7.92 -1.59 8.99
CA GLY A 78 7.62 -0.82 7.80
C GLY A 78 6.19 -0.99 7.28
N SER A 79 5.71 0.00 6.55
CA SER A 79 4.36 0.02 5.96
C SER A 79 4.41 -0.26 4.45
N VAL A 80 3.70 -1.29 4.01
CA VAL A 80 3.70 -1.74 2.61
C VAL A 80 2.30 -1.97 2.06
N ASP A 81 2.20 -1.92 0.74
CA ASP A 81 1.08 -2.47 0.00
C ASP A 81 1.08 -4.00 0.15
N GLY A 82 -0.02 -4.54 0.68
CA GLY A 82 -0.17 -5.97 0.89
C GLY A 82 -0.13 -6.77 -0.41
N TYR A 83 -0.70 -6.26 -1.50
CA TYR A 83 -0.59 -6.92 -2.81
C TYR A 83 0.88 -6.99 -3.26
N VAL A 84 1.65 -5.91 -3.09
CA VAL A 84 3.09 -5.95 -3.44
C VAL A 84 3.84 -6.96 -2.58
N TRP A 85 3.56 -7.02 -1.27
CA TRP A 85 4.21 -7.99 -0.39
C TRP A 85 3.88 -9.45 -0.80
N GLU A 86 2.61 -9.73 -1.12
CA GLU A 86 2.18 -11.06 -1.57
C GLU A 86 2.81 -11.44 -2.93
N VAL A 87 2.92 -10.50 -3.88
CA VAL A 87 3.65 -10.71 -5.15
C VAL A 87 5.14 -10.96 -4.92
N LEU A 88 5.77 -10.24 -3.98
CA LEU A 88 7.15 -10.47 -3.60
C LEU A 88 7.33 -11.82 -2.92
N ARG A 89 6.33 -12.33 -2.19
CA ARG A 89 6.40 -13.68 -1.61
C ARG A 89 6.51 -14.76 -2.68
N GLU A 90 5.87 -14.57 -3.82
CA GLU A 90 5.96 -15.50 -4.95
C GLU A 90 7.25 -15.33 -5.76
N THR A 91 7.68 -14.08 -5.97
CA THR A 91 8.77 -13.75 -6.92
C THR A 91 10.14 -13.62 -6.26
N GLU A 92 10.19 -13.29 -4.97
CA GLU A 92 11.38 -13.12 -4.14
C GLU A 92 11.17 -13.70 -2.72
N PRO A 93 10.85 -15.00 -2.57
CA PRO A 93 10.48 -15.60 -1.28
C PRO A 93 11.54 -15.40 -0.19
N ASP A 94 12.83 -15.47 -0.52
CA ASP A 94 13.95 -15.25 0.42
C ASP A 94 13.99 -13.83 1.00
N LEU A 95 13.45 -12.86 0.27
CA LEU A 95 13.31 -11.48 0.77
C LEU A 95 12.16 -11.42 1.78
N THR A 96 10.98 -11.92 1.41
CA THR A 96 9.81 -11.87 2.29
C THR A 96 9.92 -12.77 3.51
N ALA A 97 10.63 -13.90 3.42
CA ALA A 97 10.84 -14.84 4.54
C ALA A 97 11.64 -14.23 5.71
N ARG A 98 12.31 -13.09 5.47
CA ARG A 98 12.99 -12.30 6.53
C ARG A 98 12.08 -11.24 7.16
N THR A 99 10.80 -11.22 6.77
CA THR A 99 9.79 -10.33 7.29
C THR A 99 8.55 -11.12 7.68
N ARG A 100 7.79 -10.61 8.64
CA ARG A 100 6.45 -11.12 8.93
C ARG A 100 5.45 -9.98 9.00
N ILE A 101 4.19 -10.33 8.76
CA ILE A 101 3.08 -9.39 8.83
C ILE A 101 2.67 -9.25 10.30
N LEU A 102 2.83 -8.06 10.86
CA LEU A 102 2.38 -7.72 12.21
C LEU A 102 0.91 -7.32 12.23
N HIS A 103 0.49 -6.55 11.24
CA HIS A 103 -0.87 -6.03 11.15
C HIS A 103 -1.34 -5.96 9.68
N LYS A 104 -2.61 -6.27 9.45
CA LYS A 104 -3.32 -6.07 8.18
C LYS A 104 -4.45 -5.08 8.40
N SER A 105 -4.55 -4.06 7.56
CA SER A 105 -5.66 -3.12 7.59
C SER A 105 -6.98 -3.77 7.18
N GLU A 106 -8.08 -3.04 7.27
CA GLU A 106 -9.30 -3.36 6.54
C GLU A 106 -9.07 -3.35 5.02
N TRP A 107 -10.02 -3.88 4.26
CA TRP A 107 -10.01 -3.82 2.81
C TRP A 107 -10.29 -2.40 2.31
N LEU A 108 -9.44 -1.92 1.40
CA LEU A 108 -9.52 -0.60 0.80
C LEU A 108 -9.57 -0.71 -0.73
N GLY A 109 -10.03 0.37 -1.39
CA GLY A 109 -10.01 0.48 -2.85
C GLY A 109 -8.59 0.27 -3.40
N PHE A 110 -8.43 -0.62 -4.37
CA PHE A 110 -7.15 -0.87 -5.04
C PHE A 110 -6.70 0.38 -5.81
N PRO A 111 -5.39 0.70 -5.91
CA PRO A 111 -4.91 1.85 -6.67
C PRO A 111 -5.55 1.96 -8.08
N PRO A 112 -6.30 3.04 -8.37
CA PRO A 112 -7.03 3.17 -9.63
C PRO A 112 -6.14 3.68 -10.77
N VAL A 113 -6.62 3.48 -12.00
CA VAL A 113 -6.23 4.31 -13.15
C VAL A 113 -7.19 5.49 -13.22
N ALA A 114 -6.69 6.71 -13.32
CA ALA A 114 -7.50 7.92 -13.34
C ALA A 114 -7.17 8.80 -14.55
N GLY A 115 -8.19 9.43 -15.11
CA GLY A 115 -8.08 10.46 -16.13
C GLY A 115 -8.39 11.86 -15.57
N PRO A 116 -8.10 12.93 -16.34
CA PRO A 116 -8.50 14.28 -15.96
C PRO A 116 -10.03 14.42 -15.97
N ALA A 117 -10.60 15.14 -15.00
CA ALA A 117 -12.05 15.39 -14.92
C ALA A 117 -12.65 16.06 -16.17
N LYS A 118 -11.81 16.72 -16.98
CA LYS A 118 -12.17 17.25 -18.30
C LYS A 118 -11.19 16.67 -19.32
N PRO A 119 -11.53 15.55 -19.99
CA PRO A 119 -10.68 14.96 -21.02
C PRO A 119 -10.53 15.91 -22.20
N ARG A 120 -9.36 15.88 -22.85
CA ARG A 120 -9.15 16.60 -24.12
C ARG A 120 -9.87 15.93 -25.29
N SER A 121 -10.10 14.62 -25.21
CA SER A 121 -10.87 13.83 -26.17
C SER A 121 -11.63 12.73 -25.44
N ALA A 122 -12.95 12.77 -25.52
CA ALA A 122 -13.82 11.73 -24.99
C ALA A 122 -13.60 10.39 -25.71
N GLN A 123 -13.28 10.43 -27.00
CA GLN A 123 -12.99 9.23 -27.80
C GLN A 123 -11.74 8.51 -27.30
N LEU A 124 -10.69 9.27 -26.96
CA LEU A 124 -9.45 8.68 -26.41
C LEU A 124 -9.67 8.10 -25.01
N GLU A 125 -10.40 8.82 -24.15
CA GLU A 125 -10.75 8.32 -22.81
C GLU A 125 -11.55 7.02 -22.88
N GLU A 126 -12.56 6.96 -23.74
CA GLU A 126 -13.35 5.75 -23.96
C GLU A 126 -12.48 4.61 -24.52
N ALA A 127 -11.60 4.90 -25.49
CA ALA A 127 -10.72 3.88 -26.06
C ALA A 127 -9.76 3.27 -25.03
N ILE A 128 -9.14 4.10 -24.17
CA ILE A 128 -8.26 3.64 -23.08
C ILE A 128 -9.06 2.82 -22.05
N THR A 129 -10.25 3.32 -21.68
CA THR A 129 -11.13 2.64 -20.71
C THR A 129 -11.52 1.26 -21.22
N GLN A 130 -11.97 1.16 -22.47
CA GLN A 130 -12.35 -0.12 -23.07
C GLN A 130 -11.16 -1.06 -23.25
N ALA A 131 -9.96 -0.54 -23.54
CA ALA A 131 -8.76 -1.35 -23.61
C ALA A 131 -8.41 -2.00 -22.26
N LEU A 132 -8.49 -1.25 -21.16
CA LEU A 132 -8.25 -1.77 -19.80
C LEU A 132 -9.33 -2.80 -19.41
N LEU A 133 -10.61 -2.49 -19.63
CA LEU A 133 -11.73 -3.36 -19.24
C LEU A 133 -11.78 -4.68 -20.04
N ARG A 134 -11.22 -4.70 -21.25
CA ARG A 134 -11.15 -5.92 -22.10
C ARG A 134 -9.78 -6.57 -22.10
N MET A 135 -8.85 -6.11 -21.26
CA MET A 135 -7.48 -6.60 -21.23
C MET A 135 -7.38 -8.11 -20.95
N ASP A 136 -8.32 -8.67 -20.18
CA ASP A 136 -8.41 -10.11 -19.89
C ASP A 136 -8.88 -10.94 -21.11
N LYS A 137 -9.51 -10.31 -22.11
CA LYS A 137 -9.97 -10.95 -23.34
C LYS A 137 -8.91 -10.96 -24.44
N ASP A 138 -7.90 -10.10 -24.33
CA ASP A 138 -6.78 -10.01 -25.27
C ASP A 138 -5.58 -10.88 -24.85
N PRO A 139 -4.92 -11.63 -25.76
CA PRO A 139 -3.74 -12.44 -25.41
C PRO A 139 -2.55 -11.65 -24.85
N GLU A 140 -2.24 -10.48 -25.42
CA GLU A 140 -1.16 -9.61 -24.90
C GLU A 140 -1.59 -8.98 -23.58
N GLY A 141 -2.86 -8.57 -23.48
CA GLY A 141 -3.44 -8.07 -22.24
C GLY A 141 -3.36 -9.07 -21.08
N ARG A 142 -3.67 -10.35 -21.32
CA ARG A 142 -3.51 -11.42 -20.33
C ARG A 142 -2.06 -11.62 -19.91
N ALA A 143 -1.10 -11.47 -20.84
CA ALA A 143 0.32 -11.56 -20.50
C ALA A 143 0.74 -10.42 -19.55
N VAL A 144 0.26 -9.20 -19.80
CA VAL A 144 0.49 -8.05 -18.90
C VAL A 144 -0.14 -8.28 -17.52
N LEU A 145 -1.41 -8.69 -17.47
CA LEU A 145 -2.12 -9.01 -16.23
C LEU A 145 -1.39 -10.09 -15.43
N SER A 146 -0.95 -11.17 -16.08
CA SER A 146 -0.19 -12.25 -15.44
C SER A 146 1.17 -11.78 -14.89
N MET A 147 1.90 -10.97 -15.66
CA MET A 147 3.17 -10.37 -15.23
C MET A 147 2.98 -9.53 -13.96
N LEU A 148 1.86 -8.82 -13.87
CA LEU A 148 1.50 -8.02 -12.71
C LEU A 148 0.75 -8.82 -11.63
N ARG A 149 0.42 -10.10 -11.81
CA ARG A 149 -0.45 -10.84 -10.87
C ARG A 149 -1.80 -10.13 -10.61
N LEU A 150 -2.38 -9.57 -11.66
CA LEU A 150 -3.71 -8.97 -11.65
C LEU A 150 -4.67 -9.85 -12.46
N ASP A 151 -5.94 -9.88 -12.07
CA ASP A 151 -6.95 -10.69 -12.75
C ASP A 151 -7.57 -9.97 -13.95
N ARG A 152 -8.00 -8.71 -13.73
CA ARG A 152 -8.66 -7.83 -14.70
C ARG A 152 -8.80 -6.42 -14.14
N PHE A 153 -9.23 -5.48 -14.98
CA PHE A 153 -9.71 -4.17 -14.56
C PHE A 153 -11.24 -4.16 -14.50
N GLU A 154 -11.79 -3.47 -13.51
CA GLU A 154 -13.22 -3.26 -13.35
C GLU A 154 -13.52 -1.79 -13.11
N GLN A 155 -14.71 -1.36 -13.55
CA GLN A 155 -15.21 -0.03 -13.27
C GLN A 155 -15.91 -0.03 -11.90
N HIS A 156 -15.47 0.86 -11.00
CA HIS A 156 -16.09 1.08 -9.72
C HIS A 156 -16.45 2.56 -9.54
N GLY A 157 -17.51 2.81 -8.78
CA GLY A 157 -17.85 4.17 -8.34
C GLY A 157 -16.83 4.70 -7.32
N PRO A 158 -16.81 6.02 -7.08
CA PRO A 158 -15.85 6.65 -6.16
C PRO A 158 -16.00 6.18 -4.71
N SER A 159 -17.16 5.64 -4.33
CA SER A 159 -17.44 5.18 -2.96
C SER A 159 -16.51 4.06 -2.47
N VAL A 160 -15.87 3.33 -3.39
CA VAL A 160 -14.84 2.35 -3.02
C VAL A 160 -13.61 2.98 -2.33
N PHE A 161 -13.45 4.31 -2.46
CA PHE A 161 -12.37 5.08 -1.84
C PHE A 161 -12.84 5.90 -0.62
N ASP A 162 -14.10 5.81 -0.20
CA ASP A 162 -14.63 6.60 0.92
C ASP A 162 -13.88 6.34 2.23
N ALA A 163 -13.51 5.08 2.50
CA ALA A 163 -12.72 4.72 3.68
C ALA A 163 -11.33 5.40 3.67
N ILE A 164 -10.72 5.56 2.48
CA ILE A 164 -9.44 6.28 2.34
C ILE A 164 -9.67 7.77 2.62
N ALA A 165 -10.74 8.36 2.10
CA ALA A 165 -11.08 9.77 2.36
C ALA A 165 -11.32 10.04 3.86
N GLN A 166 -11.98 9.11 4.57
CA GLN A 166 -12.16 9.19 6.02
C GLN A 166 -10.82 9.18 6.78
N LYS A 167 -9.87 8.33 6.37
CA LYS A 167 -8.50 8.33 6.95
C LYS A 167 -7.78 9.65 6.71
N VAL A 168 -7.90 10.23 5.51
CA VAL A 168 -7.34 11.56 5.22
C VAL A 168 -7.93 12.62 6.15
N ALA A 169 -9.25 12.60 6.36
CA ALA A 169 -9.92 13.54 7.26
C ALA A 169 -9.47 13.37 8.72
N LEU A 170 -9.34 12.12 9.19
CA LEU A 170 -8.85 11.81 10.53
C LEU A 170 -7.42 12.34 10.75
N VAL A 171 -6.50 12.07 9.83
CA VAL A 171 -5.11 12.53 9.94
C VAL A 171 -5.03 14.05 9.94
N LYS A 172 -5.80 14.72 9.05
CA LYS A 172 -5.86 16.19 9.01
C LYS A 172 -6.40 16.82 10.30
N ALA A 173 -7.33 16.15 10.98
CA ALA A 173 -7.90 16.65 12.23
C ALA A 173 -6.91 16.63 13.40
N LEU A 174 -5.85 15.79 13.32
CA LEU A 174 -4.83 15.68 14.36
C LEU A 174 -3.71 16.74 14.24
N GLY A 175 -3.67 17.49 13.13
CA GLY A 175 -2.67 18.54 12.86
C GLY A 175 -1.54 18.05 11.96
#